data_AF-L0AH29-F1
#
_entry.id   AF-L0AH29-F1
#
_cell.length_a   1.000
_cell.length_b   1.000
_cell.length_c   1.000
_cell.angle_alpha   90.00
_cell.angle_beta   90.00
_cell.angle_gamma   90.00
#
_symmetry.space_group_name_H-M   'P 1'
#
loop_
_entity.id
_entity.type
_entity.pdbx_description
1 polymer ?
#
loop_
_entity_poly.entity_id
_entity_poly.type
_entity_poly.pdbx_seq_one_letter_code
_entity_poly.pdbx_strand_id
1 'polypeptide(L)'
;MGDCPPDAQKYVATVDRIVDGQHVVMLLEEDGQVVDQLVVAADEVDVEEGDILVVVVHDDELLDYQVVPERPDDETIWRSTLHTV
;
A
#
# COMPACT_ATOMS: atom_id res chain seq x y z
N MET A 1 8.42 22.01 0.19
CA MET A 1 8.46 20.57 -0.10
C MET A 1 7.29 20.02 0.68
N GLY A 2 6.27 19.49 0.01
CA GLY A 2 5.02 19.11 0.68
C GLY A 2 5.32 18.04 1.72
N ASP A 3 5.16 18.38 2.99
CA ASP A 3 5.23 17.44 4.09
C ASP A 3 4.19 16.35 3.84
N CYS A 4 4.63 15.10 3.81
CA CYS A 4 3.72 13.97 3.94
C CYS A 4 2.90 14.20 5.22
N PRO A 5 1.56 14.16 5.16
CA PRO A 5 0.75 14.44 6.33
C PRO A 5 1.13 13.48 7.47
N PRO A 6 1.17 13.97 8.73
CA PRO A 6 1.68 13.19 9.86
C PRO A 6 0.84 11.94 10.17
N ASP A 7 -0.39 11.89 9.66
CA ASP A 7 -1.33 10.78 9.83
C ASP A 7 -1.30 9.78 8.66
N ALA A 8 -0.38 9.95 7.69
CA ALA A 8 -0.19 8.97 6.63
C ALA A 8 0.39 7.67 7.20
N GLN A 9 -0.28 6.56 6.93
CA GLN A 9 0.09 5.23 7.40
C GLN A 9 0.54 4.37 6.23
N LYS A 10 1.46 3.45 6.52
CA LYS A 10 2.07 2.59 5.51
C LYS A 10 1.60 1.17 5.73
N TYR A 11 1.10 0.54 4.68
CA TYR A 11 0.57 -0.82 4.72
C TYR A 11 1.21 -1.67 3.61
N VAL A 12 1.19 -2.99 3.80
CA VAL A 12 1.40 -3.92 2.71
C VAL A 12 0.04 -4.17 2.08
N ALA A 13 -0.11 -3.90 0.79
CA ALA A 13 -1.34 -4.13 0.05
C ALA A 13 -1.17 -5.33 -0.88
N THR A 14 -2.15 -6.23 -0.92
CA THR A 14 -2.22 -7.29 -1.94
C THR A 14 -3.43 -7.03 -2.84
N VAL A 15 -3.24 -7.07 -4.17
CA VAL A 15 -4.36 -6.93 -5.12
C VAL A 15 -5.22 -8.19 -5.09
N ASP A 16 -6.44 -8.10 -4.56
CA ASP A 16 -7.38 -9.24 -4.49
C ASP A 16 -8.08 -9.46 -5.83
N ARG A 17 -8.61 -8.38 -6.43
CA ARG A 17 -9.31 -8.42 -7.71
C ARG A 17 -9.36 -7.06 -8.39
N ILE A 18 -9.56 -7.06 -9.71
CA ILE A 18 -9.82 -5.84 -10.49
C ILE A 18 -11.26 -5.88 -11.03
N VAL A 19 -12.09 -4.93 -10.59
CA VAL A 19 -13.51 -4.83 -10.94
C VAL A 19 -13.68 -3.96 -12.19
N ASP A 20 -14.28 -4.54 -13.24
CA ASP A 20 -14.56 -3.91 -14.53
C ASP A 20 -13.33 -3.30 -15.24
N GLY A 21 -12.11 -3.65 -14.80
CA GLY A 21 -10.88 -2.99 -15.26
C GLY A 21 -10.77 -1.52 -14.82
N GLN A 22 -11.65 -1.07 -13.92
CA GLN A 22 -11.73 0.33 -13.49
C GLN A 22 -11.37 0.51 -12.02
N HIS A 23 -11.66 -0.47 -11.17
CA HIS A 23 -11.39 -0.38 -9.73
C HIS A 23 -10.53 -1.53 -9.28
N VAL A 24 -9.37 -1.23 -8.71
CA VAL A 24 -8.49 -2.23 -8.12
C VAL A 24 -8.81 -2.32 -6.65
N VAL A 25 -9.15 -3.54 -6.21
CA VAL A 25 -9.43 -3.83 -4.81
C VAL A 25 -8.15 -4.37 -4.17
N MET A 26 -7.63 -3.65 -3.21
CA MET A 26 -6.40 -3.97 -2.48
C MET A 26 -6.73 -4.28 -1.03
N LEU A 27 -6.19 -5.38 -0.51
CA LEU A 27 -6.30 -5.73 0.91
C LEU A 27 -5.09 -5.16 1.63
N LEU A 28 -5.33 -4.25 2.57
CA LEU A 28 -4.31 -3.67 3.43
C LEU A 28 -4.00 -4.62 4.58
N GLU A 29 -2.75 -5.00 4.68
CA GLU A 29 -2.20 -5.94 5.66
C GLU A 29 -1.22 -5.23 6.59
N GLU A 30 -1.33 -5.55 7.87
CA GLU A 30 -0.40 -5.18 8.96
C GLU A 30 -0.10 -6.45 9.75
N ASP A 31 1.19 -6.75 10.01
CA ASP A 31 1.62 -8.00 10.67
C ASP A 31 1.08 -9.28 9.98
N GLY A 32 0.89 -9.23 8.66
CA GLY A 32 0.35 -10.33 7.86
C GLY A 32 -1.14 -10.61 8.10
N GLN A 33 -1.85 -9.70 8.76
CA GLN A 33 -3.29 -9.74 8.93
C GLN A 33 -3.94 -8.63 8.10
N VAL A 34 -4.99 -8.96 7.35
CA VAL A 34 -5.79 -7.95 6.67
C VAL A 34 -6.48 -7.08 7.71
N VAL A 35 -6.10 -5.81 7.77
CA VAL A 35 -6.68 -4.82 8.68
C VAL A 35 -7.75 -3.99 7.98
N ASP A 36 -7.62 -3.79 6.67
CA ASP A 36 -8.54 -2.95 5.91
C ASP A 36 -8.54 -3.26 4.40
N GLN A 37 -9.38 -2.58 3.63
CA GLN A 37 -9.45 -2.70 2.18
C GLN A 37 -9.47 -1.31 1.53
N LEU A 38 -8.59 -1.12 0.54
CA LEU A 38 -8.51 0.10 -0.25
C LEU A 38 -9.02 -0.15 -1.67
N VAL A 39 -9.84 0.76 -2.19
CA VAL A 39 -10.32 0.72 -3.57
C VAL A 39 -9.79 1.93 -4.30
N VAL A 40 -8.97 1.70 -5.33
CA VAL A 40 -8.38 2.76 -6.16
C VAL A 40 -8.78 2.59 -7.61
N ALA A 41 -8.68 3.66 -8.39
CA ALA A 41 -8.90 3.55 -9.83
C ALA A 41 -7.73 2.80 -10.47
N ALA A 42 -8.02 1.87 -11.38
CA ALA A 42 -6.99 1.13 -12.13
C ALA A 42 -6.12 2.03 -13.03
N ASP A 43 -6.56 3.27 -13.29
CA ASP A 43 -5.77 4.26 -14.03
C ASP A 43 -4.65 4.89 -13.15
N GLU A 44 -4.77 4.80 -11.83
CA GLU A 44 -3.78 5.36 -10.88
C GLU A 44 -2.65 4.38 -10.56
N VAL A 45 -2.88 3.08 -10.80
CA VAL A 45 -1.98 1.98 -10.43
C VAL A 45 -1.81 1.00 -11.58
N ASP A 46 -0.56 0.74 -11.97
CA ASP A 46 -0.23 -0.27 -12.98
C ASP A 46 0.10 -1.58 -12.29
N VAL A 47 -0.92 -2.41 -12.02
CA VAL A 47 -0.83 -3.65 -11.22
C VAL A 47 -1.72 -4.76 -11.77
N GLU A 48 -1.38 -6.00 -11.45
CA GLU A 48 -2.16 -7.20 -11.77
C GLU A 48 -2.77 -7.85 -10.52
N GLU A 49 -3.75 -8.74 -10.72
CA GLU A 49 -4.34 -9.52 -9.64
C GLU A 49 -3.28 -10.40 -8.96
N GLY A 50 -3.15 -10.29 -7.64
CA GLY A 50 -2.15 -10.98 -6.84
C GLY A 50 -0.83 -10.22 -6.64
N ASP A 51 -0.65 -9.05 -7.25
CA ASP A 51 0.53 -8.22 -7.00
C ASP A 51 0.57 -7.73 -5.55
N ILE A 52 1.80 -7.62 -5.04
CA ILE A 52 2.08 -7.12 -3.70
C ILE A 52 2.66 -5.72 -3.81
N LEU A 53 2.08 -4.82 -3.07
CA LEU A 53 2.42 -3.42 -3.02
C LEU A 53 2.70 -2.99 -1.59
N VAL A 54 3.48 -1.94 -1.47
CA VAL A 54 3.63 -1.19 -0.25
C VAL A 54 2.99 0.16 -0.51
N VAL A 55 1.92 0.47 0.21
CA VAL A 55 1.10 1.67 -0.02
C VAL A 55 1.21 2.63 1.15
N VAL A 56 1.12 3.91 0.86
CA VAL A 56 0.98 4.98 1.83
C VAL A 56 -0.44 5.53 1.70
N VAL A 57 -1.22 5.40 2.77
CA VAL A 57 -2.63 5.78 2.82
C VAL A 57 -2.80 6.94 3.79
N HIS A 58 -3.59 7.93 3.41
CA HIS A 58 -3.99 9.03 4.28
C HIS A 58 -5.45 9.35 4.04
N ASP A 59 -6.24 9.39 5.11
CA ASP A 59 -7.69 9.66 5.04
C ASP A 59 -8.43 8.72 4.06
N ASP A 60 -8.08 7.43 4.06
CA ASP A 60 -8.64 6.40 3.15
C ASP A 60 -8.27 6.58 1.67
N GLU A 61 -7.35 7.50 1.35
CA GLU A 61 -6.87 7.75 -0.01
C GLU A 61 -5.42 7.27 -0.21
N LEU A 62 -5.13 6.72 -1.39
CA LEU A 62 -3.78 6.33 -1.78
C LEU A 62 -2.94 7.58 -2.05
N LEU A 63 -1.91 7.82 -1.24
CA LEU A 63 -0.94 8.88 -1.49
C LEU A 63 0.21 8.44 -2.38
N ASP A 64 0.73 7.23 -2.15
CA ASP A 64 1.89 6.69 -2.85
C ASP A 64 1.90 5.16 -2.80
N TYR A 65 2.55 4.52 -3.75
CA TYR A 65 2.70 3.06 -3.78
C TYR A 65 4.01 2.61 -4.39
N GLN A 66 4.45 1.44 -3.97
CA GLN A 66 5.60 0.75 -4.54
C GLN A 66 5.28 -0.74 -4.73
N VAL A 67 5.37 -1.22 -5.97
CA VAL A 67 5.27 -2.66 -6.27
C VAL A 67 6.52 -3.38 -5.77
N VAL A 68 6.33 -4.49 -5.07
CA VAL A 68 7.39 -5.32 -4.53
C VAL A 68 7.24 -6.77 -5.00
N PRO A 69 8.34 -7.48 -5.31
CA PRO A 69 8.26 -8.84 -5.84
C PRO A 69 7.80 -9.87 -4.81
N GLU A 70 7.98 -9.59 -3.53
CA GLU A 70 7.60 -10.45 -2.41
C GLU A 70 7.16 -9.59 -1.22
N ARG A 71 6.31 -10.16 -0.36
CA ARG A 71 5.86 -9.52 0.87
C ARG A 71 7.08 -9.19 1.73
N PRO A 72 7.39 -7.91 1.98
CA PRO A 72 8.46 -7.58 2.90
C PRO A 72 8.06 -8.07 4.30
N ASP A 73 8.97 -8.79 4.96
CA ASP A 73 8.80 -9.10 6.38
C ASP A 73 8.67 -7.80 7.17
N ASP A 74 7.69 -7.75 8.08
CA ASP A 74 7.29 -6.56 8.84
C ASP A 74 8.50 -5.85 9.50
N GLU A 75 9.49 -6.62 9.95
CA GLU A 75 10.75 -6.14 10.54
C GLU A 75 11.61 -5.27 9.60
N THR A 76 11.38 -5.30 8.28
CA THR A 76 12.15 -4.53 7.28
C THR A 76 11.43 -3.26 6.83
N ILE A 77 10.10 -3.19 6.94
CA ILE A 77 9.30 -2.00 6.60
C ILE A 77 9.65 -0.82 7.52
N TRP A 78 9.88 -1.09 8.80
CA TRP A 78 10.11 -0.07 9.84
C TRP A 78 11.58 0.33 10.04
N ARG A 79 12.54 -0.46 9.51
CA ARG A 79 13.98 -0.23 9.74
C ARG A 79 14.61 0.86 8.87
N SER A 80 13.90 1.39 7.88
CA SER A 80 14.46 2.38 6.94
C SER A 80 14.19 3.84 7.30
N THR A 81 13.47 4.14 8.39
CA THR A 81 13.15 5.53 8.80
C THR A 81 13.70 5.93 10.18
N LEU A 82 14.68 5.20 10.74
CA LEU A 82 15.40 5.62 11.94
C LEU A 82 16.92 5.50 11.77
N HIS A 83 17.48 6.30 10.86
CA HIS A 83 18.89 6.71 10.96
C HIS A 83 19.09 8.16 10.53
N THR A 84 18.62 9.09 11.35
CA THR A 84 19.20 10.45 11.47
C THR A 84 18.68 11.09 12.75
N VAL A 85 19.52 11.06 13.78
CA VAL A 85 20.01 12.18 14.64
C VAL A 85 20.60 11.58 15.91
#